data_AF-A0ABD7VJR8-F1
#
_entry.id   AF-A0ABD7VJR8-F1
#
_cell.length_a   1.000
_cell.length_b   1.000
_cell.length_c   1.000
_cell.angle_alpha   90.00
_cell.angle_beta   90.00
_cell.angle_gamma   90.00
#
_symmetry.space_group_name_H-M   'P 1'
#
loop_
_entity.id
_entity.type
_entity.pdbx_description
1 polymer ?
#
loop_
_entity_poly.entity_id
_entity_poly.type
_entity_poly.pdbx_seq_one_letter_code
_entity_poly.pdbx_strand_id
1 'polypeptide(L)'
;MLNSSAPTSGSVCVIIPMYNAAASIGPALESLSLQTRRPDKVIVIDDGSSDEGPQIVTDYVAPFELILLQQTNQGPAAARNRGVFSATERFIAFLDADDQWHPEKLHKQLALYEQLTREGRRVGLIDCYQMSEFSDGTQQLEDRRKGGNHFADFMRENVINGTSGVLVLRDAIIALEGFDQTLRYAEDRLLWTRIAEQWEIHTVPEVLLRRSVNNGNITAQPRKYYPYKVQFIELYLARYGAHMSKQQRIDFVLANHADFLCASSRRGDHAHVINVFRNMLDHSWQTLFFSRGKPTLRYVYALAKTLRRTA
;
A
#
# COMPACT_ATOMS: atom_id res chain seq x y z
N MET A 1 37.27 -8.20 6.51
CA MET A 1 36.92 -6.83 6.95
C MET A 1 36.20 -6.18 5.78
N LEU A 2 34.86 -6.13 5.80
CA LEU A 2 34.08 -5.46 4.78
C LEU A 2 34.00 -3.98 5.16
N ASN A 3 34.58 -3.13 4.31
CA ASN A 3 34.51 -1.68 4.41
C ASN A 3 33.04 -1.27 4.24
N SER A 4 32.29 -1.09 5.33
CA SER A 4 30.99 -0.44 5.26
C SER A 4 31.22 1.07 5.13
N SER A 5 31.45 1.54 3.91
CA SER A 5 31.32 2.97 3.62
C SER A 5 29.92 3.41 4.06
N ALA A 6 29.85 4.44 4.90
CA ALA A 6 28.57 5.02 5.31
C ALA A 6 27.72 5.32 4.06
N PRO A 7 26.41 5.07 4.09
CA PRO A 7 25.55 5.28 2.92
C PRO A 7 25.66 6.72 2.45
N THR A 8 25.82 6.91 1.13
CA THR A 8 25.84 8.26 0.55
C THR A 8 24.53 8.97 0.88
N SER A 9 24.62 10.26 1.20
CA SER A 9 23.53 11.03 1.81
C SER A 9 22.23 11.08 0.99
N GLY A 10 22.25 10.68 -0.29
CA GLY A 10 21.09 10.60 -1.18
C GLY A 10 20.92 9.24 -1.87
N SER A 11 21.53 8.16 -1.38
CA SER A 11 21.39 6.82 -2.00
C SER A 11 19.97 6.25 -1.87
N VAL A 12 19.48 5.65 -2.94
CA VAL A 12 18.14 5.07 -3.05
C VAL A 12 18.22 3.62 -3.52
N CYS A 13 17.62 2.71 -2.76
CA CYS A 13 17.28 1.35 -3.19
C CYS A 13 15.80 1.27 -3.54
N VAL A 14 15.46 0.80 -4.73
CA VAL A 14 14.07 0.48 -5.10
C VAL A 14 13.84 -1.01 -4.86
N ILE A 15 12.72 -1.34 -4.23
CA ILE A 15 12.29 -2.71 -3.99
C ILE A 15 11.05 -2.99 -4.83
N ILE A 16 11.13 -4.04 -5.64
CA ILE A 16 10.03 -4.51 -6.49
C ILE A 16 9.60 -5.90 -6.04
N PRO A 17 8.48 -6.06 -5.32
CA PRO A 17 7.88 -7.38 -5.14
C PRO A 17 7.26 -7.84 -6.46
N MET A 18 7.61 -9.05 -6.89
CA MET A 18 7.17 -9.61 -8.16
C MET A 18 6.58 -11.01 -7.95
N TYR A 19 5.40 -11.25 -8.51
CA TYR A 19 4.80 -12.58 -8.60
C TYR A 19 3.96 -12.67 -9.87
N ASN A 20 4.37 -13.52 -10.80
CA ASN A 20 3.71 -13.70 -12.10
C ASN A 20 3.47 -12.37 -12.85
N ALA A 21 4.54 -11.61 -13.07
CA ALA A 21 4.49 -10.27 -13.63
C ALA A 21 5.26 -10.13 -14.95
N ALA A 22 5.44 -11.21 -15.73
CA ALA A 22 6.20 -11.18 -16.97
C ALA A 22 5.74 -10.08 -17.96
N ALA A 23 4.44 -9.78 -17.98
CA ALA A 23 3.87 -8.77 -18.87
C ALA A 23 4.16 -7.31 -18.43
N SER A 24 4.51 -7.07 -17.16
CA SER A 24 4.55 -5.72 -16.58
C SER A 24 5.89 -5.33 -15.96
N ILE A 25 6.74 -6.31 -15.59
CA ILE A 25 8.04 -6.03 -14.97
C ILE A 25 8.99 -5.25 -15.90
N GLY A 26 8.96 -5.52 -17.21
CA GLY A 26 9.77 -4.78 -18.19
C GLY A 26 9.45 -3.28 -18.19
N PRO A 27 8.18 -2.86 -18.40
CA PRO A 27 7.77 -1.46 -18.26
C PRO A 27 8.10 -0.83 -16.90
N ALA A 28 7.97 -1.58 -15.80
CA ALA A 28 8.34 -1.08 -14.47
C ALA A 28 9.84 -0.74 -14.39
N LEU A 29 10.72 -1.63 -14.85
CA LEU A 29 12.17 -1.40 -14.92
C LEU A 29 12.55 -0.27 -15.88
N GLU A 30 11.87 -0.17 -17.03
CA GLU A 30 12.05 0.92 -17.98
C GLU A 30 11.75 2.29 -17.34
N SER A 31 10.67 2.38 -16.55
CA SER A 31 10.34 3.62 -15.84
C SER A 31 11.42 4.06 -14.83
N LEU A 32 12.17 3.10 -14.27
CA LEU A 32 13.33 3.38 -13.41
C LEU A 32 14.55 3.85 -14.21
N SER A 33 14.79 3.25 -15.38
CA SER A 33 15.89 3.63 -16.28
C SER A 33 15.75 5.05 -16.82
N LEU A 34 14.50 5.51 -16.99
CA LEU A 34 14.13 6.85 -17.42
C LEU A 34 14.17 7.91 -16.31
N GLN A 35 14.43 7.53 -15.05
CA GLN A 35 14.51 8.52 -13.97
C GLN A 35 15.63 9.54 -14.22
N THR A 36 15.34 10.83 -14.03
CA THR A 36 16.34 11.92 -14.09
C THR A 36 17.36 11.81 -12.96
N ARG A 37 16.93 11.29 -11.80
CA ARG A 37 17.78 10.74 -10.75
C ARG A 37 17.51 9.24 -10.67
N ARG A 38 18.35 8.44 -11.33
CA ARG A 38 18.28 6.98 -11.30
C ARG A 38 18.41 6.43 -9.87
N PRO A 39 17.82 5.28 -9.54
CA PRO A 39 18.17 4.61 -8.29
C PRO A 39 19.62 4.11 -8.31
N ASP A 40 20.22 3.97 -7.14
CA ASP A 40 21.57 3.39 -7.02
C ASP A 40 21.51 1.87 -7.13
N LYS A 41 20.45 1.29 -6.52
CA LYS A 41 20.18 -0.15 -6.52
C LYS A 41 18.69 -0.41 -6.73
N VAL A 42 18.40 -1.49 -7.43
CA VAL A 42 17.06 -2.05 -7.58
C VAL A 42 17.12 -3.52 -7.20
N ILE A 43 16.30 -3.91 -6.23
CA ILE A 43 16.16 -5.29 -5.79
C ILE A 43 14.77 -5.76 -6.19
N VAL A 44 14.72 -6.67 -7.15
CA VAL A 44 13.49 -7.39 -7.50
C VAL A 44 13.43 -8.66 -6.65
N ILE A 45 12.30 -8.83 -5.97
CA ILE A 45 12.02 -10.01 -5.15
C ILE A 45 10.98 -10.85 -5.87
N ASP A 46 11.43 -11.93 -6.50
CA ASP A 46 10.55 -12.94 -7.08
C ASP A 46 9.97 -13.82 -5.97
N ASP A 47 8.66 -13.67 -5.73
CA ASP A 47 7.90 -14.37 -4.69
C ASP A 47 7.31 -15.70 -5.22
N GLY A 48 8.13 -16.44 -5.96
CA GLY A 48 7.81 -17.78 -6.47
C GLY A 48 7.00 -17.76 -7.76
N SER A 49 7.37 -16.92 -8.73
CA SER A 49 6.72 -16.86 -10.03
C SER A 49 6.88 -18.16 -10.81
N SER A 50 5.88 -18.47 -11.63
CA SER A 50 5.88 -19.60 -12.57
C SER A 50 5.91 -19.16 -14.03
N ASP A 51 5.98 -17.85 -14.28
CA ASP A 51 6.11 -17.26 -15.61
C ASP A 51 7.55 -16.81 -15.90
N GLU A 52 7.75 -16.16 -17.04
CA GLU A 52 9.08 -15.71 -17.51
C GLU A 52 9.58 -14.44 -16.80
N GLY A 53 8.88 -13.94 -15.76
CA GLY A 53 9.24 -12.71 -15.05
C GLY A 53 10.71 -12.70 -14.54
N PRO A 54 11.19 -13.77 -13.87
CA PRO A 54 12.59 -13.86 -13.42
C PRO A 54 13.60 -13.73 -14.56
N GLN A 55 13.35 -14.39 -15.69
CA GLN A 55 14.24 -14.36 -16.86
C GLN A 55 14.31 -12.95 -17.45
N ILE A 56 13.17 -12.26 -17.55
CA ILE A 56 13.10 -10.87 -18.02
C ILE A 56 13.96 -9.95 -17.13
N VAL A 57 13.95 -10.14 -15.81
CA VAL A 57 14.78 -9.35 -14.88
C VAL A 57 16.26 -9.66 -15.05
N THR A 58 16.62 -10.95 -15.19
CA THR A 58 18.01 -11.37 -15.39
C THR A 58 18.61 -10.83 -16.68
N ASP A 59 17.82 -10.79 -17.77
CA ASP A 59 18.28 -10.32 -19.08
C ASP A 59 18.22 -8.79 -19.23
N TYR A 60 17.64 -8.07 -18.26
CA TYR A 60 17.46 -6.63 -18.35
C TYR A 60 18.79 -5.87 -18.19
N VAL A 61 19.17 -5.11 -19.21
CA VAL A 61 20.38 -4.26 -19.18
C VAL A 61 20.08 -2.94 -18.48
N ALA A 62 20.26 -2.92 -17.16
CA ALA A 62 19.97 -1.75 -16.33
C ALA A 62 21.13 -0.72 -16.29
N PRO A 63 20.82 0.60 -16.21
CA PRO A 63 21.79 1.64 -15.92
C PRO A 63 22.05 1.84 -14.41
N PHE A 64 21.64 0.89 -13.57
CA PHE A 64 21.75 0.86 -12.12
C PHE A 64 22.07 -0.58 -11.66
N GLU A 65 22.49 -0.77 -10.41
CA GLU A 65 22.70 -2.12 -9.87
C GLU A 65 21.35 -2.85 -9.75
N LEU A 66 21.13 -3.89 -10.56
CA LEU A 66 19.91 -4.70 -10.56
C LEU A 66 20.19 -6.07 -9.94
N ILE A 67 19.46 -6.40 -8.88
CA ILE A 67 19.57 -7.68 -8.17
C ILE A 67 18.23 -8.39 -8.21
N LEU A 68 18.22 -9.66 -8.61
CA LEU A 68 17.08 -10.55 -8.46
C LEU A 68 17.30 -11.47 -7.25
N LEU A 69 16.35 -11.49 -6.32
CA LEU A 69 16.31 -12.46 -5.22
C LEU A 69 15.03 -13.29 -5.33
N GLN A 70 15.17 -14.62 -5.25
CA GLN A 70 14.03 -15.54 -5.39
C GLN A 70 13.68 -16.21 -4.06
N GLN A 71 12.39 -16.35 -3.76
CA GLN A 71 11.86 -17.08 -2.60
C GLN A 71 10.65 -17.91 -2.98
N THR A 72 10.30 -18.87 -2.13
CA THR A 72 8.96 -19.48 -2.16
C THR A 72 7.91 -18.44 -1.81
N ASN A 73 6.74 -18.50 -2.46
CA ASN A 73 5.65 -17.54 -2.26
C ASN A 73 5.27 -17.38 -0.79
N GLN A 74 5.54 -16.18 -0.26
CA GLN A 74 5.29 -15.80 1.13
C GLN A 74 4.48 -14.49 1.23
N GLY A 75 4.06 -13.93 0.11
CA GLY A 75 3.25 -12.73 0.01
C GLY A 75 4.06 -11.43 -0.04
N PRO A 76 3.42 -10.32 -0.42
CA PRO A 76 4.09 -9.06 -0.71
C PRO A 76 4.80 -8.44 0.50
N ALA A 77 4.27 -8.61 1.71
CA ALA A 77 4.91 -8.15 2.95
C ALA A 77 6.29 -8.80 3.15
N ALA A 78 6.36 -10.13 2.99
CA ALA A 78 7.60 -10.89 3.14
C ALA A 78 8.60 -10.53 2.03
N ALA A 79 8.12 -10.42 0.79
CA ALA A 79 8.95 -9.99 -0.34
C ALA A 79 9.55 -8.59 -0.11
N ARG A 80 8.72 -7.59 0.24
CA ARG A 80 9.20 -6.23 0.54
C ARG A 80 10.20 -6.21 1.70
N ASN A 81 9.92 -6.94 2.79
CA ASN A 81 10.85 -7.04 3.92
C ASN A 81 12.20 -7.61 3.50
N ARG A 82 12.24 -8.68 2.71
CA ARG A 82 13.50 -9.24 2.23
C ARG A 82 14.30 -8.21 1.44
N GLY A 83 13.65 -7.42 0.59
CA GLY A 83 14.29 -6.29 -0.07
C GLY A 83 14.82 -5.24 0.91
N VAL A 84 14.00 -4.82 1.89
CA VAL A 84 14.35 -3.79 2.88
C VAL A 84 15.58 -4.19 3.67
N PHE A 85 15.63 -5.44 4.13
CA PHE A 85 16.74 -5.94 4.93
C PHE A 85 17.99 -6.28 4.11
N SER A 86 17.86 -6.43 2.80
CA SER A 86 19.00 -6.61 1.88
C SER A 86 19.59 -5.28 1.40
N ALA A 87 18.83 -4.19 1.47
CA ALA A 87 19.24 -2.86 1.06
C ALA A 87 20.17 -2.20 2.10
N THR A 88 21.11 -1.39 1.60
CA THR A 88 22.10 -0.64 2.39
C THR A 88 21.99 0.88 2.21
N GLU A 89 21.21 1.30 1.23
CA GLU A 89 21.02 2.67 0.80
C GLU A 89 20.25 3.49 1.84
N ARG A 90 20.49 4.80 1.91
CA ARG A 90 19.86 5.67 2.92
C ARG A 90 18.34 5.69 2.80
N PHE A 91 17.83 5.62 1.56
CA PHE A 91 16.41 5.62 1.27
C PHE A 91 15.98 4.32 0.63
N ILE A 92 14.78 3.88 1.00
CA ILE A 92 14.08 2.79 0.37
C ILE A 92 12.89 3.37 -0.38
N ALA A 93 12.69 2.95 -1.62
CA ALA A 93 11.48 3.22 -2.37
C ALA A 93 10.83 1.91 -2.81
N PHE A 94 9.52 1.90 -2.99
CA PHE A 94 8.78 0.72 -3.42
C PHE A 94 8.19 0.97 -4.80
N LEU A 95 8.22 -0.04 -5.66
CA LEU A 95 7.54 -0.02 -6.95
C LEU A 95 6.92 -1.39 -7.16
N ASP A 96 5.59 -1.47 -7.21
CA ASP A 96 4.91 -2.72 -7.58
C ASP A 96 5.20 -3.04 -9.06
N ALA A 97 5.30 -4.34 -9.40
CA ALA A 97 5.75 -4.80 -10.71
C ALA A 97 4.80 -4.44 -11.87
N ASP A 98 3.62 -3.88 -11.60
CA ASP A 98 2.61 -3.43 -12.54
C ASP A 98 2.39 -1.90 -12.53
N ASP A 99 3.25 -1.16 -11.83
CA ASP A 99 3.21 0.29 -11.75
C ASP A 99 4.36 0.94 -12.55
N GLN A 100 4.22 2.24 -12.84
CA GLN A 100 5.25 3.04 -13.53
C GLN A 100 5.46 4.39 -12.87
N TRP A 101 6.72 4.82 -12.80
CA TRP A 101 7.07 6.13 -12.25
C TRP A 101 7.23 7.21 -13.32
N HIS A 102 6.83 8.42 -12.97
CA HIS A 102 7.23 9.62 -13.72
C HIS A 102 8.74 9.84 -13.61
N PRO A 103 9.45 10.26 -14.69
CA PRO A 103 10.91 10.43 -14.71
C PRO A 103 11.51 11.27 -13.56
N GLU A 104 10.75 12.21 -13.02
CA GLU A 104 11.24 13.14 -11.99
C GLU A 104 10.94 12.70 -10.55
N LYS A 105 10.36 11.52 -10.33
CA LYS A 105 9.87 11.10 -9.00
C LYS A 105 10.97 11.15 -7.94
N LEU A 106 12.07 10.41 -8.16
CA LEU A 106 13.15 10.34 -7.16
C LEU A 106 13.82 11.70 -6.96
N HIS A 107 14.05 12.47 -8.02
CA HIS A 107 14.64 13.80 -7.94
C HIS A 107 13.81 14.72 -7.03
N LYS A 108 12.49 14.81 -7.26
CA LYS A 108 11.60 15.69 -6.51
C LYS A 108 11.44 15.27 -5.05
N GLN A 109 11.32 13.96 -4.79
CA GLN A 109 11.20 13.45 -3.42
C GLN A 109 12.48 13.68 -2.61
N LEU A 110 13.65 13.45 -3.19
CA LEU A 110 14.94 13.72 -2.53
C LEU A 110 15.14 15.22 -2.28
N ALA A 111 14.79 16.08 -3.24
CA ALA A 111 14.87 17.53 -3.07
C ALA A 111 13.98 18.03 -1.92
N LEU A 112 12.74 17.52 -1.84
CA LEU A 112 11.82 17.84 -0.75
C LEU A 112 12.36 17.35 0.61
N TYR A 113 12.90 16.14 0.67
CA TYR A 113 13.53 15.62 1.90
C TYR A 113 14.68 16.52 2.35
N GLU A 114 15.56 16.90 1.43
CA GLU A 114 16.73 17.73 1.74
C GLU A 114 16.30 19.12 2.23
N GLN A 115 15.29 19.73 1.60
CA GLN A 115 14.72 20.99 2.06
C GLN A 115 14.19 20.88 3.49
N LEU A 116 13.31 19.91 3.75
CA LEU A 116 12.67 19.74 5.06
C LEU A 116 13.67 19.41 6.17
N THR A 117 14.69 18.60 5.87
CA THR A 117 15.72 18.29 6.86
C THR A 117 16.64 19.48 7.15
N ARG A 118 16.92 20.36 6.17
CA ARG A 118 17.58 21.66 6.42
C ARG A 118 16.74 22.58 7.33
N GLU A 119 15.42 22.46 7.28
CA GLU A 119 14.49 23.14 8.19
C GLU A 119 14.38 22.45 9.58
N GLY A 120 15.16 21.39 9.84
CA GLY A 120 15.16 20.67 11.11
C GLY A 120 13.99 19.69 11.29
N ARG A 121 13.24 19.39 10.22
CA ARG A 121 12.08 18.48 10.26
C ARG A 121 12.54 17.03 10.35
N ARG A 122 11.88 16.23 11.20
CA ARG A 122 12.16 14.79 11.34
C ARG A 122 11.36 13.98 10.31
N VAL A 123 11.76 14.05 9.05
CA VAL A 123 11.07 13.37 7.94
C VAL A 123 11.38 11.88 7.91
N GLY A 124 10.34 11.05 7.88
CA GLY A 124 10.48 9.59 7.76
C GLY A 124 9.99 9.05 6.43
N LEU A 125 8.99 9.70 5.82
CA LEU A 125 8.38 9.23 4.59
C LEU A 125 7.93 10.42 3.72
N ILE A 126 8.16 10.29 2.41
CA ILE A 126 7.63 11.18 1.39
C ILE A 126 6.88 10.32 0.37
N ASP A 127 5.65 10.71 0.03
CA ASP A 127 4.94 10.15 -1.11
C ASP A 127 4.66 11.21 -2.19
N CYS A 128 3.91 10.83 -3.22
CA CYS A 128 3.50 11.70 -4.31
C CYS A 128 2.03 11.42 -4.64
N TYR A 129 1.43 12.19 -5.55
CA TYR A 129 0.11 11.85 -6.05
C TYR A 129 0.19 10.65 -7.00
N GLN A 130 -0.91 9.91 -7.08
CA GLN A 130 -1.06 8.72 -7.90
C GLN A 130 -2.23 8.90 -8.88
N MET A 131 -2.02 8.49 -10.13
CA MET A 131 -3.11 8.27 -11.08
C MET A 131 -3.32 6.78 -11.26
N SER A 132 -4.51 6.28 -10.88
CA SER A 132 -4.94 4.91 -11.19
C SER A 132 -5.67 4.90 -12.53
N GLU A 133 -5.25 4.02 -13.43
CA GLU A 133 -5.85 3.79 -14.74
C GLU A 133 -6.53 2.42 -14.76
N PHE A 134 -7.84 2.41 -14.98
CA PHE A 134 -8.64 1.18 -15.00
C PHE A 134 -8.73 0.64 -16.42
N SER A 135 -8.94 -0.68 -16.53
CA SER A 135 -9.08 -1.36 -17.82
C SER A 135 -10.22 -0.86 -18.71
N ASP A 136 -11.21 -0.17 -18.14
CA ASP A 136 -12.31 0.46 -18.86
C ASP A 136 -12.00 1.90 -19.33
N GLY A 137 -10.76 2.37 -19.14
CA GLY A 137 -10.30 3.71 -19.48
C GLY A 137 -10.60 4.76 -18.40
N THR A 138 -11.29 4.40 -17.32
CA THR A 138 -11.52 5.32 -16.19
C THR A 138 -10.20 5.67 -15.53
N GLN A 139 -10.10 6.91 -15.05
CA GLN A 139 -8.95 7.39 -14.28
C GLN A 139 -9.40 7.87 -12.91
N GLN A 140 -8.60 7.58 -11.88
CA GLN A 140 -8.83 8.04 -10.50
C GLN A 140 -7.56 8.66 -9.94
N LEU A 141 -7.67 9.92 -9.52
CA LEU A 141 -6.60 10.66 -8.87
C LEU A 141 -6.64 10.43 -7.35
N GLU A 142 -5.48 10.12 -6.77
CA GLU A 142 -5.23 10.15 -5.33
C GLU A 142 -4.24 11.30 -5.04
N ASP A 143 -4.74 12.40 -4.48
CA ASP A 143 -4.04 13.67 -4.32
C ASP A 143 -4.01 14.19 -2.87
N ARG A 144 -4.02 13.28 -1.90
CA ARG A 144 -3.97 13.66 -0.48
C ARG A 144 -2.60 14.27 -0.17
N ARG A 145 -2.58 15.56 0.15
CA ARG A 145 -1.37 16.28 0.53
C ARG A 145 -1.07 16.11 2.02
N LYS A 146 0.16 15.71 2.33
CA LYS A 146 0.69 15.65 3.70
C LYS A 146 1.79 16.67 3.91
N GLY A 147 1.94 17.12 5.15
CA GLY A 147 3.01 18.01 5.61
C GLY A 147 3.12 18.03 7.13
N GLY A 148 3.85 17.08 7.71
CA GLY A 148 4.12 17.02 9.14
C GLY A 148 3.59 15.74 9.79
N ASN A 149 3.04 15.86 11.01
CA ASN A 149 2.50 14.71 11.73
C ASN A 149 1.08 14.37 11.21
N HIS A 150 0.92 13.13 10.75
CA HIS A 150 -0.35 12.60 10.24
C HIS A 150 -0.84 11.36 10.99
N PHE A 151 -0.30 11.08 12.19
CA PHE A 151 -0.65 9.87 12.97
C PHE A 151 -2.16 9.79 13.25
N ALA A 152 -2.77 10.90 13.64
CA ALA A 152 -4.21 10.96 13.92
C ALA A 152 -5.07 10.71 12.66
N ASP A 153 -4.56 10.98 11.47
CA ASP A 153 -5.28 10.75 10.23
C ASP A 153 -5.30 9.26 9.86
N PHE A 154 -4.21 8.53 10.13
CA PHE A 154 -4.15 7.08 9.95
C PHE A 154 -5.16 6.32 10.80
N MET A 155 -5.56 6.87 11.94
CA MET A 155 -6.62 6.33 12.79
C MET A 155 -7.98 6.32 12.11
N ARG A 156 -8.18 7.14 11.08
CA ARG A 156 -9.43 7.19 10.31
C ARG A 156 -9.29 6.36 9.03
N GLU A 157 -8.29 6.65 8.23
CA GLU A 157 -8.13 6.04 6.90
C GLU A 157 -6.65 5.92 6.50
N ASN A 158 -6.36 5.20 5.41
CA ASN A 158 -5.03 5.26 4.83
C ASN A 158 -4.87 6.60 4.10
N VAL A 159 -3.85 7.39 4.43
CA VAL A 159 -3.59 8.71 3.81
C VAL A 159 -2.43 8.72 2.81
N ILE A 160 -1.73 7.60 2.65
CA ILE A 160 -0.72 7.42 1.60
C ILE A 160 -1.43 7.21 0.27
N ASN A 161 -1.02 7.95 -0.77
CA ASN A 161 -1.69 7.93 -2.07
C ASN A 161 -1.44 6.62 -2.84
N GLY A 162 -0.31 5.96 -2.60
CA GLY A 162 0.05 4.67 -3.18
C GLY A 162 1.38 4.17 -2.66
N THR A 163 1.50 2.87 -2.38
CA THR A 163 2.74 2.25 -1.88
C THR A 163 3.89 2.43 -2.86
N SER A 164 3.63 2.29 -4.17
CA SER A 164 4.63 2.58 -5.21
C SER A 164 5.06 4.05 -5.27
N GLY A 165 4.36 4.95 -4.59
CA GLY A 165 4.68 6.38 -4.52
C GLY A 165 5.68 6.71 -3.42
N VAL A 166 5.93 5.78 -2.51
CA VAL A 166 6.67 6.02 -1.27
C VAL A 166 8.19 6.06 -1.48
N LEU A 167 8.83 7.04 -0.85
CA LEU A 167 10.25 7.09 -0.50
C LEU A 167 10.34 7.18 1.02
N VAL A 168 10.95 6.19 1.67
CA VAL A 168 11.05 6.09 3.14
C VAL A 168 12.51 6.12 3.58
N LEU A 169 12.78 6.78 4.70
CA LEU A 169 14.08 6.72 5.37
C LEU A 169 14.33 5.29 5.85
N ARG A 170 15.46 4.69 5.45
CA ARG A 170 15.77 3.30 5.80
C ARG A 170 15.76 3.06 7.31
N ASP A 171 16.32 3.98 8.09
CA ASP A 171 16.36 3.85 9.54
C ASP A 171 14.96 3.81 10.17
N ALA A 172 13.99 4.54 9.60
CA ALA A 172 12.62 4.53 10.09
C ALA A 172 11.94 3.18 9.88
N ILE A 173 12.12 2.55 8.71
CA ILE A 173 11.53 1.24 8.43
C ILE A 173 12.26 0.10 9.16
N ILE A 174 13.59 0.17 9.30
CA ILE A 174 14.39 -0.82 10.05
C ILE A 174 14.05 -0.76 11.54
N ALA A 175 13.93 0.43 12.14
CA ALA A 175 13.54 0.58 13.55
C ALA A 175 12.15 0.00 13.87
N LEU A 176 11.33 -0.21 12.84
CA LEU A 176 9.99 -0.78 12.94
C LEU A 176 9.92 -2.24 12.46
N GLU A 177 11.06 -2.86 12.15
CA GLU A 177 11.15 -4.25 11.68
C GLU A 177 10.35 -4.51 10.38
N GLY A 178 10.14 -3.47 9.58
CA GLY A 178 9.44 -3.56 8.29
C GLY A 178 7.93 -3.83 8.40
N PHE A 179 7.40 -4.46 7.35
CA PHE A 179 5.98 -4.82 7.21
C PHE A 179 5.62 -5.99 8.13
N ASP A 180 4.44 -5.95 8.72
CA ASP A 180 3.92 -7.08 9.51
C ASP A 180 3.51 -8.23 8.57
N GLN A 181 4.28 -9.32 8.59
CA GLN A 181 4.09 -10.46 7.68
C GLN A 181 2.87 -11.31 8.04
N THR A 182 2.28 -11.11 9.22
CA THR A 182 1.03 -11.79 9.61
C THR A 182 -0.17 -11.20 8.86
N LEU A 183 -0.04 -9.98 8.34
CA LEU A 183 -1.08 -9.33 7.54
C LEU A 183 -0.94 -9.66 6.06
N ARG A 184 -2.06 -10.07 5.45
CA ARG A 184 -2.21 -10.27 4.00
C ARG A 184 -2.99 -9.14 3.32
N TYR A 185 -3.39 -8.13 4.09
CA TYR A 185 -4.14 -6.98 3.62
C TYR A 185 -3.85 -5.78 4.52
N ALA A 186 -3.63 -4.61 3.93
CA ALA A 186 -3.35 -3.36 4.64
C ALA A 186 -2.11 -3.42 5.56
N GLU A 187 -1.14 -4.28 5.23
CA GLU A 187 0.17 -4.34 5.88
C GLU A 187 0.92 -3.01 5.75
N ASP A 188 0.71 -2.33 4.63
CA ASP A 188 1.28 -1.03 4.30
C ASP A 188 0.72 0.07 5.21
N ARG A 189 -0.60 0.15 5.36
CA ARG A 189 -1.27 1.11 6.25
C ARG A 189 -0.78 0.97 7.69
N LEU A 190 -0.58 -0.26 8.17
CA LEU A 190 -0.04 -0.46 9.52
C LEU A 190 1.38 0.10 9.65
N LEU A 191 2.27 -0.20 8.69
CA LEU A 191 3.64 0.32 8.70
C LEU A 191 3.66 1.85 8.61
N TRP A 192 2.87 2.46 7.72
CA TRP A 192 2.79 3.91 7.59
C TRP A 192 2.26 4.58 8.87
N THR A 193 1.28 3.96 9.54
CA THR A 193 0.81 4.42 10.86
C THR A 193 1.96 4.41 11.88
N ARG A 194 2.73 3.32 11.93
CA ARG A 194 3.87 3.18 12.85
C ARG A 194 4.99 4.18 12.57
N ILE A 195 5.22 4.53 11.30
CA ILE A 195 6.15 5.60 10.92
C ILE A 195 5.60 6.95 11.39
N ALA A 196 4.30 7.22 11.19
CA ALA A 196 3.68 8.48 11.59
C ALA A 196 3.73 8.74 13.12
N GLU A 197 3.91 7.70 13.95
CA GLU A 197 4.08 7.84 15.40
C GLU A 197 5.32 8.65 15.78
N GLN A 198 6.40 8.55 15.00
CA GLN A 198 7.70 9.11 15.40
C GLN A 198 8.31 10.04 14.33
N TRP A 199 7.85 9.94 13.10
CA TRP A 199 8.35 10.72 11.97
C TRP A 199 7.24 11.45 11.25
N GLU A 200 7.62 12.55 10.62
CA GLU A 200 6.73 13.30 9.74
C GLU A 200 6.59 12.64 8.38
N ILE A 201 5.41 12.84 7.79
CA ILE A 201 5.04 12.41 6.46
C ILE A 201 4.77 13.64 5.60
N HIS A 202 5.32 13.65 4.39
CA HIS A 202 5.19 14.74 3.45
C HIS A 202 4.81 14.23 2.06
N THR A 203 4.33 15.12 1.21
CA THR A 203 3.92 14.77 -0.15
C THR A 203 4.50 15.75 -1.15
N VAL A 204 5.06 15.22 -2.24
CA VAL A 204 5.26 15.99 -3.47
C VAL A 204 3.90 16.11 -4.16
N PRO A 205 3.30 17.31 -4.30
CA PRO A 205 1.93 17.49 -4.76
C PRO A 205 1.81 17.42 -6.29
N GLU A 206 2.36 16.36 -6.88
CA GLU A 206 2.39 16.10 -8.31
C GLU A 206 2.13 14.61 -8.58
N VAL A 207 1.52 14.31 -9.72
CA VAL A 207 1.28 12.94 -10.17
C VAL A 207 2.58 12.35 -10.67
N LEU A 208 3.25 11.58 -9.81
CA LEU A 208 4.55 10.95 -10.10
C LEU A 208 4.49 9.42 -10.12
N LEU A 209 3.30 8.86 -9.88
CA LEU A 209 3.00 7.43 -9.96
C LEU A 209 1.81 7.21 -10.89
N ARG A 210 1.97 6.29 -11.84
CA ARG A 210 0.87 5.70 -12.60
C ARG A 210 0.68 4.26 -12.16
N ARG A 211 -0.55 3.93 -11.83
CA ARG A 211 -0.94 2.60 -11.36
C ARG A 211 -1.95 1.97 -12.31
N SER A 212 -1.63 0.79 -12.82
CA SER A 212 -2.56 0.04 -13.65
C SER A 212 -3.50 -0.81 -12.79
N VAL A 213 -4.81 -0.67 -12.99
CA VAL A 213 -5.83 -1.40 -12.22
C VAL A 213 -6.51 -2.43 -13.11
N ASN A 214 -6.13 -3.69 -12.90
CA ASN A 214 -6.67 -4.84 -13.61
C ASN A 214 -7.64 -5.65 -12.73
N ASN A 215 -8.46 -6.49 -13.36
CA ASN A 215 -9.46 -7.33 -12.67
C ASN A 215 -8.85 -8.35 -11.68
N GLY A 216 -7.54 -8.60 -11.77
CA GLY A 216 -6.80 -9.49 -10.86
C GLY A 216 -6.44 -8.84 -9.51
N ASN A 217 -6.53 -7.52 -9.39
CA ASN A 217 -6.04 -6.79 -8.21
C ASN A 217 -6.79 -7.20 -6.94
N ILE A 218 -6.10 -7.11 -5.80
CA ILE A 218 -6.62 -7.47 -4.47
C ILE A 218 -8.00 -6.84 -4.20
N THR A 219 -8.17 -5.57 -4.56
CA THR A 219 -9.40 -4.80 -4.40
C THR A 219 -10.58 -5.32 -5.24
N ALA A 220 -10.32 -6.17 -6.24
CA ALA A 220 -11.33 -6.82 -7.06
C ALA A 220 -11.83 -8.17 -6.50
N GLN A 221 -11.29 -8.66 -5.36
CA GLN A 221 -11.66 -9.98 -4.80
C GLN A 221 -12.16 -9.88 -3.34
N PRO A 222 -13.28 -9.18 -3.07
CA PRO A 222 -13.71 -8.86 -1.70
C PRO A 222 -13.91 -10.10 -0.81
N ARG A 223 -14.45 -11.21 -1.34
CA ARG A 223 -14.60 -12.46 -0.57
C ARG A 223 -13.28 -13.02 -0.04
N LYS A 224 -12.25 -13.03 -0.88
CA LYS A 224 -10.93 -13.58 -0.55
C LYS A 224 -10.25 -12.74 0.52
N TYR A 225 -10.40 -11.42 0.46
CA TYR A 225 -9.66 -10.50 1.30
C TYR A 225 -10.41 -9.98 2.54
N TYR A 226 -11.71 -10.21 2.65
CA TYR A 226 -12.48 -9.77 3.82
C TYR A 226 -11.97 -10.35 5.14
N PRO A 227 -11.63 -11.66 5.27
CA PRO A 227 -11.06 -12.18 6.52
C PRO A 227 -9.77 -11.48 6.93
N TYR A 228 -8.89 -11.16 5.97
CA TYR A 228 -7.66 -10.42 6.24
C TYR A 228 -7.93 -8.97 6.67
N LYS A 229 -9.01 -8.36 6.17
CA LYS A 229 -9.45 -7.05 6.65
C LYS A 229 -9.93 -7.11 8.10
N VAL A 230 -10.63 -8.17 8.51
CA VAL A 230 -11.05 -8.38 9.91
C VAL A 230 -9.81 -8.50 10.81
N GLN A 231 -8.84 -9.34 10.42
CA GLN A 231 -7.57 -9.47 11.14
C GLN A 231 -6.84 -8.12 11.28
N PHE A 232 -6.81 -7.31 10.21
CA PHE A 232 -6.26 -5.95 10.28
C PHE A 232 -7.02 -5.07 11.30
N ILE A 233 -8.35 -5.09 11.30
CA ILE A 233 -9.15 -4.30 12.26
C ILE A 233 -8.82 -4.69 13.69
N GLU A 234 -8.78 -6.00 13.99
CA GLU A 234 -8.48 -6.53 15.32
C GLU A 234 -7.08 -6.12 15.79
N LEU A 235 -6.06 -6.34 14.95
CA LEU A 235 -4.67 -5.99 15.25
C LEU A 235 -4.52 -4.47 15.45
N TYR A 236 -5.13 -3.67 14.57
CA TYR A 236 -5.05 -2.21 14.65
C TYR A 236 -5.73 -1.68 15.92
N LEU A 237 -6.89 -2.22 16.31
CA LEU A 237 -7.56 -1.85 17.55
C LEU A 237 -6.84 -2.35 18.79
N ALA A 238 -6.23 -3.53 18.75
CA ALA A 238 -5.40 -4.02 19.85
C ALA A 238 -4.21 -3.07 20.12
N ARG A 239 -3.64 -2.50 19.05
CA ARG A 239 -2.50 -1.56 19.15
C ARG A 239 -2.92 -0.14 19.50
N TYR A 240 -3.92 0.40 18.81
CA TYR A 240 -4.25 1.82 18.86
C TYR A 240 -5.60 2.15 19.49
N GLY A 241 -6.42 1.13 19.80
CA GLY A 241 -7.76 1.33 20.33
C GLY A 241 -7.78 2.08 21.66
N ALA A 242 -6.73 1.99 22.47
CA ALA A 242 -6.58 2.76 23.70
C ALA A 242 -6.40 4.27 23.47
N HIS A 243 -5.87 4.67 22.32
CA HIS A 243 -5.71 6.08 21.91
C HIS A 243 -6.97 6.66 21.24
N MET A 244 -7.98 5.82 21.02
CA MET A 244 -9.24 6.21 20.38
C MET A 244 -10.36 6.33 21.43
N SER A 245 -11.19 7.36 21.28
CA SER A 245 -12.48 7.41 21.95
C SER A 245 -13.36 6.23 21.52
N LYS A 246 -14.39 5.91 22.32
CA LYS A 246 -15.38 4.89 21.97
C LYS A 246 -15.99 5.15 20.59
N GLN A 247 -16.30 6.41 20.26
CA GLN A 247 -16.88 6.76 18.95
C GLN A 247 -15.88 6.56 17.82
N GLN A 248 -14.62 6.95 17.98
CA GLN A 248 -13.58 6.73 16.97
C GLN A 248 -13.35 5.25 16.68
N ARG A 249 -13.38 4.38 17.71
CA ARG A 249 -13.29 2.92 17.51
C ARG A 249 -14.46 2.40 16.68
N ILE A 250 -15.68 2.86 16.95
CA ILE A 250 -16.87 2.47 16.19
C ILE A 250 -16.74 2.95 14.74
N ASP A 251 -16.41 4.23 14.53
CA ASP A 251 -16.28 4.80 13.19
C ASP A 251 -15.19 4.07 12.37
N PHE A 252 -14.07 3.72 13.00
CA PHE A 252 -13.01 2.93 12.40
C PHE A 252 -13.51 1.56 11.93
N VAL A 253 -14.19 0.80 12.81
CA VAL A 253 -14.72 -0.53 12.47
C VAL A 253 -15.74 -0.44 11.33
N LEU A 254 -16.71 0.48 11.46
CA LEU A 254 -17.79 0.62 10.49
C LEU A 254 -17.27 1.05 9.12
N ALA A 255 -16.32 1.99 9.06
CA ALA A 255 -15.71 2.42 7.81
C ALA A 255 -14.96 1.26 7.11
N ASN A 256 -14.12 0.53 7.85
CA ASN A 256 -13.32 -0.55 7.28
C ASN A 256 -14.16 -1.74 6.78
N HIS A 257 -15.31 -2.04 7.42
CA HIS A 257 -16.24 -3.05 6.89
C HIS A 257 -17.08 -2.53 5.71
N ALA A 258 -17.47 -1.25 5.72
CA ALA A 258 -18.30 -0.67 4.67
C ALA A 258 -17.65 -0.74 3.28
N ASP A 259 -16.32 -0.65 3.20
CA ASP A 259 -15.55 -0.81 1.94
C ASP A 259 -15.86 -2.15 1.25
N PHE A 260 -15.87 -3.25 2.02
CA PHE A 260 -16.16 -4.58 1.51
C PHE A 260 -17.64 -4.79 1.22
N LEU A 261 -18.52 -4.14 1.99
CA LEU A 261 -19.96 -4.14 1.73
C LEU A 261 -20.27 -3.43 0.41
N CYS A 262 -19.59 -2.33 0.09
CA CYS A 262 -19.65 -1.66 -1.23
C CYS A 262 -19.26 -2.60 -2.36
N ALA A 263 -18.07 -3.20 -2.26
CA ALA A 263 -17.52 -4.07 -3.30
C ALA A 263 -18.42 -5.29 -3.57
N SER A 264 -18.91 -5.93 -2.52
CA SER A 264 -19.74 -7.14 -2.61
C SER A 264 -21.14 -6.84 -3.13
N SER A 265 -21.72 -5.70 -2.73
CA SER A 265 -23.01 -5.24 -3.24
C SER A 265 -22.98 -5.00 -4.74
N ARG A 266 -21.91 -4.39 -5.28
CA ARG A 266 -21.76 -4.15 -6.73
C ARG A 266 -21.67 -5.45 -7.54
N ARG A 267 -21.18 -6.53 -6.94
CA ARG A 267 -21.02 -7.85 -7.56
C ARG A 267 -22.23 -8.78 -7.39
N GLY A 268 -23.31 -8.30 -6.74
CA GLY A 268 -24.49 -9.11 -6.48
C GLY A 268 -24.28 -10.24 -5.47
N ASP A 269 -23.23 -10.14 -4.64
CA ASP A 269 -22.89 -11.15 -3.65
C ASP A 269 -23.70 -10.96 -2.35
N HIS A 270 -24.99 -11.29 -2.43
CA HIS A 270 -25.94 -10.99 -1.37
C HIS A 270 -25.64 -11.72 -0.05
N ALA A 271 -25.19 -12.97 -0.10
CA ALA A 271 -24.83 -13.73 1.10
C ALA A 271 -23.67 -13.08 1.86
N HIS A 272 -22.64 -12.62 1.14
CA HIS A 272 -21.51 -11.93 1.76
C HIS A 272 -21.90 -10.54 2.27
N VAL A 273 -22.74 -9.79 1.55
CA VAL A 273 -23.29 -8.50 2.03
C VAL A 273 -24.00 -8.67 3.38
N ILE A 274 -24.82 -9.72 3.53
CA ILE A 274 -25.49 -10.05 4.80
C ILE A 274 -24.47 -10.33 5.90
N ASN A 275 -23.43 -11.11 5.62
CA ASN A 275 -22.38 -11.45 6.59
C ASN A 275 -21.61 -10.20 7.05
N VAL A 276 -21.17 -9.36 6.12
CA VAL A 276 -20.44 -8.12 6.43
C VAL A 276 -21.31 -7.19 7.28
N PHE A 277 -22.59 -7.05 6.96
CA PHE A 277 -23.50 -6.20 7.73
C PHE A 277 -23.73 -6.72 9.16
N ARG A 278 -23.85 -8.04 9.35
CA ARG A 278 -23.95 -8.65 10.69
C ARG A 278 -22.73 -8.32 11.54
N ASN A 279 -21.53 -8.51 10.98
CA ASN A 279 -20.29 -8.14 11.67
C ASN A 279 -20.28 -6.65 12.06
N MET A 280 -20.72 -5.75 11.19
CA MET A 280 -20.86 -4.32 11.54
C MET A 280 -21.83 -4.09 12.70
N LEU A 281 -22.97 -4.78 12.69
CA LEU A 281 -24.02 -4.65 13.71
C LEU A 281 -23.57 -5.19 15.07
N ASP A 282 -22.81 -6.29 15.09
CA ASP A 282 -22.24 -6.89 16.30
C ASP A 282 -21.30 -5.92 17.03
N HIS A 283 -20.66 -5.01 16.29
CA HIS A 283 -19.82 -3.96 16.87
C HIS A 283 -20.61 -2.73 17.32
N SER A 284 -21.63 -2.31 16.56
CA SER A 284 -22.43 -1.15 16.92
C SER A 284 -23.76 -1.06 16.19
N TRP A 285 -24.83 -0.76 16.93
CA TRP A 285 -26.13 -0.37 16.37
C TRP A 285 -26.04 0.86 15.45
N GLN A 286 -24.97 1.65 15.55
CA GLN A 286 -24.76 2.81 14.69
C GLN A 286 -24.62 2.47 13.20
N THR A 287 -24.33 1.21 12.87
CA THR A 287 -24.40 0.71 11.48
C THR A 287 -25.73 1.06 10.79
N LEU A 288 -26.84 1.14 11.55
CA LEU A 288 -28.17 1.43 11.03
C LEU A 288 -28.27 2.80 10.34
N PHE A 289 -27.52 3.79 10.83
CA PHE A 289 -27.51 5.17 10.31
C PHE A 289 -26.14 5.61 9.78
N PHE A 290 -25.10 4.78 9.90
CA PHE A 290 -23.77 5.01 9.32
C PHE A 290 -23.84 5.26 7.81
N SER A 291 -23.04 6.21 7.31
CA SER A 291 -23.04 6.62 5.90
C SER A 291 -24.45 6.91 5.36
N ARG A 292 -25.30 7.56 6.18
CA ARG A 292 -26.71 7.89 5.87
C ARG A 292 -27.57 6.65 5.56
N GLY A 293 -27.34 5.55 6.27
CA GLY A 293 -28.11 4.30 6.13
C GLY A 293 -27.81 3.47 4.89
N LYS A 294 -26.78 3.84 4.10
CA LYS A 294 -26.35 3.07 2.91
C LYS A 294 -26.08 1.58 3.20
N PRO A 295 -25.39 1.20 4.30
CA PRO A 295 -25.19 -0.21 4.63
C PRO A 295 -26.52 -0.94 4.86
N THR A 296 -27.45 -0.32 5.59
CA THR A 296 -28.78 -0.87 5.89
C THR A 296 -29.59 -1.11 4.61
N LEU A 297 -29.62 -0.15 3.70
CA LEU A 297 -30.32 -0.30 2.42
C LEU A 297 -29.78 -1.47 1.59
N ARG A 298 -28.45 -1.65 1.56
CA ARG A 298 -27.81 -2.77 0.87
C ARG A 298 -28.09 -4.11 1.53
N TYR A 299 -28.14 -4.13 2.86
CA TYR A 299 -28.52 -5.32 3.63
C TYR A 299 -29.95 -5.76 3.31
N VAL A 300 -30.92 -4.85 3.38
CA VAL A 300 -32.33 -5.13 3.06
C VAL A 300 -32.48 -5.60 1.61
N TYR A 301 -31.78 -4.95 0.67
CA TYR A 301 -31.75 -5.38 -0.73
C TYR A 301 -31.19 -6.80 -0.90
N ALA A 302 -30.08 -7.12 -0.22
CA ALA A 302 -29.47 -8.44 -0.26
C ALA A 302 -30.42 -9.52 0.30
N LEU A 303 -31.08 -9.27 1.43
CA LEU A 303 -32.09 -10.17 2.01
C LEU A 303 -33.24 -10.45 1.03
N ALA A 304 -33.81 -9.39 0.45
CA ALA A 304 -34.91 -9.53 -0.50
C ALA A 304 -34.51 -10.38 -1.73
N LYS A 305 -33.27 -10.23 -2.21
CA LYS A 305 -32.74 -11.03 -3.33
C LYS A 305 -32.46 -12.48 -2.96
N THR A 306 -32.00 -12.76 -1.74
CA THR A 306 -31.79 -14.14 -1.27
C THR A 306 -33.11 -14.89 -1.10
N LEU A 307 -34.14 -14.24 -0.54
CA LEU A 307 -35.45 -14.85 -0.33
C LEU A 307 -36.16 -15.22 -1.63
N ARG A 308 -35.98 -14.43 -2.69
CA ARG A 308 -36.53 -14.71 -4.04
C ARG A 308 -35.87 -15.89 -4.76
N ARG A 309 -34.73 -16.40 -4.28
CA ARG A 309 -34.06 -17.58 -4.87
C ARG A 309 -34.48 -18.89 -4.23
N THR A 310 -35.15 -18.84 -3.08
CA THR A 310 -35.61 -19.98 -2.30
C THR A 310 -37.11 -20.25 -2.42
N ALA A 311 -37.83 -19.43 -3.19
CA ALA A 311 -39.25 -19.56 -3.52
C ALA A 311 -39.39 -19.86 -5.03
#